data_AF-A0A967TMT3-F1
#
_entry.id   AF-A0A967TMT3-F1
#
_cell.length_a   1.000
_cell.length_b   1.000
_cell.length_c   1.000
_cell.angle_alpha   90.00
_cell.angle_beta   90.00
_cell.angle_gamma   90.00
#
_symmetry.space_group_name_H-M   'P 1'
#
loop_
_entity.id
_entity.type
_entity.pdbx_description
1 polymer ?
#
loop_
_entity_poly.entity_id
_entity_poly.type
_entity_poly.pdbx_seq_one_letter_code
_entity_poly.pdbx_strand_id
1 'polypeptide(L)'
;MTADQGIYHFAEGDSVDVAWQEAYYVWLQDRMGVELSRRLEYFKYRDRAHMRWATDRETNGWADVGTYRFHTIWPTDNHEAVHALVSAELTPAPPLVNEGIAVAHRIFPADEIFEARWNGTALDDWARTFRSEGRIPPLEELLRGPDFFRFDTEMTYPMAGSFVKSVIEAHGYGPIRAFFRASTFEDSPSAFRASFQDAFGETLDAAWARWLERLGS
;
A
#
# COMPACT_ATOMS: atom_id res chain seq x y z
N MET A 1 11.23 -12.86 -24.02
CA MET A 1 10.30 -11.80 -23.61
C MET A 1 9.40 -12.40 -22.56
N THR A 2 9.43 -11.89 -21.33
CA THR A 2 8.41 -12.21 -20.32
C THR A 2 7.06 -11.74 -20.86
N ALA A 3 6.00 -12.51 -20.65
CA ALA A 3 4.67 -12.09 -21.05
C ALA A 3 4.25 -10.86 -20.21
N ASP A 4 3.52 -9.94 -20.82
CA ASP A 4 2.91 -8.80 -20.13
C ASP A 4 2.09 -9.29 -18.93
N GLN A 5 2.23 -8.60 -17.81
CA GLN A 5 1.55 -8.86 -16.55
C GLN A 5 0.22 -8.09 -16.45
N GLY A 6 0.02 -7.06 -17.28
CA GLY A 6 -1.18 -6.22 -17.30
C GLY A 6 -2.13 -6.46 -18.48
N ILE A 7 -3.37 -6.03 -18.30
CA ILE A 7 -4.36 -5.74 -19.35
C ILE A 7 -4.80 -4.29 -19.15
N TYR A 8 -4.65 -3.46 -20.17
CA TYR A 8 -4.82 -2.01 -20.04
C TYR A 8 -6.10 -1.52 -20.72
N HIS A 9 -6.93 -0.81 -19.96
CA HIS A 9 -8.17 -0.19 -20.40
C HIS A 9 -8.08 1.31 -20.14
N PHE A 10 -8.25 2.15 -21.16
CA PHE A 10 -8.15 3.60 -21.00
C PHE A 10 -9.08 4.39 -21.92
N ALA A 11 -9.36 5.63 -21.50
CA ALA A 11 -10.04 6.68 -22.25
C ALA A 11 -9.67 6.74 -23.74
N GLU A 12 -10.62 6.93 -24.66
CA GLU A 12 -10.23 7.40 -26.00
C GLU A 12 -9.47 8.73 -25.88
N GLY A 13 -8.32 8.82 -26.54
CA GLY A 13 -7.42 9.98 -26.45
C GLY A 13 -6.58 10.06 -25.17
N ASP A 14 -6.61 9.01 -24.35
CA ASP A 14 -5.83 8.90 -23.12
C ASP A 14 -4.69 7.88 -23.28
N SER A 15 -3.84 7.72 -22.26
CA SER A 15 -2.73 6.76 -22.31
C SER A 15 -2.33 6.21 -20.93
N VAL A 16 -1.66 5.06 -20.97
CA VAL A 16 -0.95 4.44 -19.85
C VAL A 16 0.51 4.28 -20.27
N ASP A 17 1.44 4.55 -19.36
CA ASP A 17 2.85 4.19 -19.57
C ASP A 17 3.03 2.70 -19.26
N VAL A 18 2.76 1.86 -20.26
CA VAL A 18 2.80 0.40 -20.15
C VAL A 18 4.21 -0.08 -19.77
N ALA A 19 5.26 0.51 -20.33
CA ALA A 19 6.62 0.08 -20.05
C ALA A 19 6.98 0.32 -18.58
N TRP A 20 6.63 1.48 -18.04
CA TRP A 20 6.82 1.78 -16.62
C TRP A 20 6.01 0.82 -15.75
N GLN A 21 4.73 0.60 -16.09
CA GLN A 21 3.84 -0.21 -15.26
C GLN A 21 4.24 -1.69 -15.25
N GLU A 22 4.64 -2.26 -16.38
CA GLU A 22 5.14 -3.63 -16.46
C GLU A 22 6.44 -3.80 -15.67
N ALA A 23 7.37 -2.84 -15.75
CA ALA A 23 8.58 -2.85 -14.92
C ALA A 23 8.24 -2.82 -13.43
N TYR A 24 7.21 -2.06 -13.02
CA TYR A 24 6.71 -2.05 -11.66
C TYR A 24 6.09 -3.38 -11.25
N TYR A 25 5.28 -4.02 -12.09
CA TYR A 25 4.68 -5.32 -11.78
C TYR A 25 5.73 -6.42 -11.59
N VAL A 26 6.76 -6.45 -12.43
CA VAL A 26 7.87 -7.41 -12.28
C VAL A 26 8.62 -7.16 -10.97
N TRP A 27 8.95 -5.91 -10.68
CA TRP A 27 9.61 -5.55 -9.42
C TRP A 27 8.77 -5.92 -8.20
N LEU A 28 7.46 -5.62 -8.23
CA LEU A 28 6.57 -5.88 -7.11
C LEU A 28 6.42 -7.38 -6.84
N GLN A 29 6.25 -8.20 -7.88
CA GLN A 29 6.16 -9.66 -7.75
C GLN A 29 7.45 -10.27 -7.17
N ASP A 30 8.61 -9.87 -7.70
CA ASP A 30 9.91 -10.31 -7.19
C ASP A 30 10.08 -9.90 -5.72
N ARG A 31 9.79 -8.63 -5.41
CA ARG A 31 9.98 -8.08 -4.08
C ARG A 31 9.05 -8.71 -3.06
N MET A 32 7.77 -8.86 -3.41
CA MET A 32 6.77 -9.49 -2.57
C MET A 32 6.90 -11.01 -2.55
N GLY A 33 7.66 -11.64 -3.45
CA GLY A 33 7.73 -13.10 -3.59
C GLY A 33 6.36 -13.71 -3.84
N VAL A 34 5.55 -13.06 -4.67
CA VAL A 34 4.20 -13.47 -5.06
C VAL A 34 4.13 -13.46 -6.58
N GLU A 35 3.70 -14.57 -7.17
CA GLU A 35 3.41 -14.67 -8.59
C GLU A 35 1.93 -14.40 -8.83
N LEU A 36 1.62 -13.56 -9.81
CA LEU A 36 0.26 -13.32 -10.25
C LEU A 36 -0.28 -14.54 -11.01
N SER A 37 -1.35 -15.15 -10.51
CA SER A 37 -2.01 -16.26 -11.22
C SER A 37 -2.77 -15.78 -12.46
N ARG A 38 -3.07 -14.48 -12.54
CA ARG A 38 -3.75 -13.80 -13.65
C ARG A 38 -3.18 -12.40 -13.83
N ARG A 39 -3.32 -11.86 -15.05
CA ARG A 39 -2.93 -10.48 -15.34
C ARG A 39 -3.75 -9.48 -14.55
N LEU A 40 -3.11 -8.40 -14.12
CA LEU A 40 -3.78 -7.25 -13.50
C LEU A 40 -4.53 -6.44 -14.57
N GLU A 41 -5.78 -6.08 -14.32
CA GLU A 41 -6.59 -5.23 -15.19
C GLU A 41 -6.49 -3.77 -14.70
N TYR A 42 -5.82 -2.93 -15.50
CA TYR A 42 -5.59 -1.50 -15.24
C TYR A 42 -6.69 -0.68 -15.93
N PHE A 43 -7.57 -0.04 -15.17
CA PHE A 43 -8.60 0.87 -15.68
C PHE A 43 -8.21 2.33 -15.46
N LYS A 44 -7.76 2.98 -16.53
CA LYS A 44 -7.34 4.39 -16.53
C LYS A 44 -8.47 5.32 -16.96
N TYR A 45 -8.74 6.32 -16.13
CA TYR A 45 -9.70 7.39 -16.39
C TYR A 45 -8.98 8.71 -16.63
N ARG A 46 -9.59 9.61 -17.42
CA ARG A 46 -9.02 10.93 -17.71
C ARG A 46 -8.81 11.77 -16.47
N ASP A 47 -9.82 11.79 -15.61
CA ASP A 47 -9.89 12.57 -14.38
C ASP A 47 -10.98 12.01 -13.45
N ARG A 48 -11.15 12.62 -12.27
CA ARG A 48 -12.17 12.23 -11.29
C ARG A 48 -13.60 12.35 -11.80
N ALA A 49 -13.89 13.32 -12.68
CA ALA A 49 -15.23 13.51 -13.22
C ALA A 49 -15.59 12.38 -14.19
N HIS A 50 -14.65 11.98 -15.04
CA HIS A 50 -14.80 10.82 -15.91
C HIS A 50 -14.92 9.51 -15.13
N MET A 51 -14.11 9.33 -14.09
CA MET A 51 -14.21 8.18 -13.18
C MET A 51 -15.59 8.11 -12.53
N ARG A 52 -16.06 9.22 -11.93
CA ARG A 52 -17.39 9.29 -11.32
C ARG A 52 -18.50 9.00 -12.34
N TRP A 53 -18.41 9.52 -13.55
CA TRP A 53 -19.39 9.23 -14.59
C TRP A 53 -19.44 7.74 -14.96
N ALA A 54 -18.28 7.08 -15.03
CA ALA A 54 -18.18 5.68 -15.45
C ALA A 54 -18.50 4.66 -14.34
N THR A 55 -18.24 5.00 -13.07
CA THR A 55 -18.27 4.03 -11.96
C THR A 55 -19.05 4.48 -10.73
N ASP A 56 -19.62 5.70 -10.75
CA ASP A 56 -20.31 6.33 -9.61
C ASP A 56 -19.42 6.54 -8.37
N ARG A 57 -18.09 6.47 -8.53
CA ARG A 57 -17.12 6.69 -7.43
C ARG A 57 -16.38 8.02 -7.59
N GLU A 58 -16.27 8.78 -6.50
CA GLU A 58 -15.56 10.06 -6.46
C GLU A 58 -14.19 9.95 -5.75
N THR A 59 -13.26 9.19 -6.35
CA THR A 59 -11.90 8.97 -5.83
C THR A 59 -10.86 9.28 -6.92
N ASN A 60 -9.57 9.11 -6.61
CA ASN A 60 -8.48 9.13 -7.59
C ASN A 60 -8.07 7.72 -8.03
N GLY A 61 -8.30 6.71 -7.18
CA GLY A 61 -8.08 5.31 -7.49
C GLY A 61 -8.71 4.39 -6.46
N TRP A 62 -8.83 3.11 -6.81
CA TRP A 62 -9.13 1.99 -5.91
C TRP A 62 -8.83 0.65 -6.58
N ALA A 63 -8.51 -0.38 -5.80
CA ALA A 63 -8.53 -1.77 -6.24
C ALA A 63 -9.84 -2.48 -5.84
N ASP A 64 -10.34 -3.34 -6.72
CA ASP A 64 -11.54 -4.15 -6.46
C ASP A 64 -11.17 -5.37 -5.60
N VAL A 65 -11.84 -5.50 -4.46
CA VAL A 65 -11.55 -6.56 -3.47
C VAL A 65 -11.73 -7.96 -4.06
N GLY A 66 -10.72 -8.83 -3.88
CA GLY A 66 -10.71 -10.22 -4.34
C GLY A 66 -10.56 -10.36 -5.85
N THR A 67 -10.13 -9.32 -6.55
CA THR A 67 -9.96 -9.33 -8.00
C THR A 67 -8.59 -8.80 -8.42
N TYR A 68 -8.25 -9.01 -9.69
CA TYR A 68 -7.03 -8.49 -10.31
C TYR A 68 -7.21 -7.07 -10.86
N ARG A 69 -8.29 -6.36 -10.50
CA ARG A 69 -8.64 -5.08 -11.11
C ARG A 69 -8.32 -3.91 -10.21
N PHE A 70 -7.84 -2.84 -10.81
CA PHE A 70 -7.80 -1.54 -10.16
C PHE A 70 -8.06 -0.40 -11.14
N HIS A 71 -8.44 0.72 -10.55
CA HIS A 71 -8.98 1.88 -11.22
C HIS A 71 -8.19 3.11 -10.79
N THR A 72 -7.86 3.98 -11.73
CA THR A 72 -7.00 5.13 -11.44
C THR A 72 -7.13 6.24 -12.47
N ILE A 73 -6.84 7.48 -12.07
CA ILE A 73 -6.75 8.62 -13.00
C ILE A 73 -5.33 8.82 -13.57
N TRP A 74 -4.33 8.12 -13.03
CA TRP A 74 -2.93 8.32 -13.38
C TRP A 74 -2.49 7.42 -14.54
N PRO A 75 -1.52 7.85 -15.37
CA PRO A 75 -0.94 7.03 -16.45
C PRO A 75 0.00 5.94 -15.93
N THR A 76 0.40 6.02 -14.65
CA THR A 76 1.13 5.01 -13.90
C THR A 76 0.57 4.97 -12.49
N ASP A 77 0.45 3.78 -11.89
CA ASP A 77 -0.08 3.63 -10.54
C ASP A 77 0.57 2.44 -9.83
N ASN A 78 1.47 2.77 -8.91
CA ASN A 78 2.09 1.78 -8.03
C ASN A 78 1.25 1.50 -6.78
N HIS A 79 0.45 2.47 -6.31
CA HIS A 79 -0.30 2.34 -5.06
C HIS A 79 -1.43 1.33 -5.21
N GLU A 80 -2.29 1.53 -6.21
CA GLU A 80 -3.42 0.63 -6.44
C GLU A 80 -2.99 -0.73 -7.03
N ALA A 81 -1.84 -0.78 -7.70
CA ALA A 81 -1.24 -2.04 -8.13
C ALA A 81 -0.86 -2.95 -6.95
N VAL A 82 -0.35 -2.39 -5.85
CA VAL A 82 -0.07 -3.15 -4.62
C VAL A 82 -1.36 -3.69 -4.04
N HIS A 83 -2.39 -2.85 -3.93
CA HIS A 83 -3.70 -3.27 -3.43
C HIS A 83 -4.30 -4.39 -4.28
N ALA A 84 -4.24 -4.29 -5.61
CA ALA A 84 -4.75 -5.33 -6.50
C ALA A 84 -3.99 -6.65 -6.34
N LEU A 85 -2.65 -6.62 -6.25
CA LEU A 85 -1.86 -7.84 -6.01
C LEU A 85 -2.17 -8.46 -4.65
N VAL A 86 -2.20 -7.66 -3.58
CA VAL A 86 -2.51 -8.14 -2.23
C VAL A 86 -3.93 -8.70 -2.17
N SER A 87 -4.90 -8.03 -2.79
CA SER A 87 -6.29 -8.46 -2.76
C SER A 87 -6.55 -9.73 -3.58
N ALA A 88 -5.79 -9.92 -4.66
CA ALA A 88 -5.96 -11.06 -5.55
C ALA A 88 -5.25 -12.33 -5.04
N GLU A 89 -4.06 -12.19 -4.45
CA GLU A 89 -3.18 -13.31 -4.11
C GLU A 89 -3.03 -13.57 -2.61
N LEU A 90 -3.48 -12.62 -1.78
CA LEU A 90 -3.45 -12.70 -0.31
C LEU A 90 -4.84 -12.27 0.23
N THR A 91 -4.88 -11.73 1.45
CA THR A 91 -6.08 -11.09 2.01
C THR A 91 -5.69 -9.67 2.42
N PRO A 92 -6.49 -8.63 2.11
CA PRO A 92 -6.23 -7.29 2.61
C PRO A 92 -6.23 -7.26 4.14
N ALA A 93 -5.22 -6.65 4.74
CA ALA A 93 -5.08 -6.48 6.19
C ALA A 93 -5.79 -5.20 6.68
N PRO A 94 -5.81 -4.90 7.98
CA PRO A 94 -6.33 -3.62 8.46
C PRO A 94 -5.61 -2.40 7.86
N PRO A 95 -6.27 -1.22 7.79
CA PRO A 95 -5.79 -0.05 7.04
C PRO A 95 -4.35 0.40 7.34
N LEU A 96 -3.91 0.32 8.60
CA LEU A 96 -2.53 0.67 8.98
C LEU A 96 -1.48 -0.11 8.17
N VAL A 97 -1.72 -1.40 7.92
CA VAL A 97 -0.80 -2.23 7.14
C VAL A 97 -1.18 -2.25 5.66
N ASN A 98 -2.47 -2.19 5.33
CA ASN A 98 -2.94 -2.20 3.95
C ASN A 98 -2.51 -0.94 3.18
N GLU A 99 -2.79 0.26 3.69
CA GLU A 99 -2.27 1.49 3.07
C GLU A 99 -0.76 1.59 3.25
N GLY A 100 -0.24 1.13 4.40
CA GLY A 100 1.19 1.14 4.68
C GLY A 100 2.01 0.31 3.67
N ILE A 101 1.53 -0.86 3.25
CA ILE A 101 2.24 -1.68 2.24
C ILE A 101 2.25 -0.98 0.89
N ALA A 102 1.14 -0.37 0.46
CA ALA A 102 1.05 0.34 -0.80
C ALA A 102 2.00 1.55 -0.84
N VAL A 103 2.03 2.33 0.24
CA VAL A 103 2.93 3.48 0.37
C VAL A 103 4.40 3.07 0.50
N ALA A 104 4.71 2.00 1.24
CA ALA A 104 6.06 1.48 1.37
C ALA A 104 6.65 0.96 0.04
N HIS A 105 5.78 0.64 -0.93
CA HIS A 105 6.15 0.18 -2.27
C HIS A 105 5.95 1.26 -3.35
N ARG A 106 5.71 2.51 -2.95
CA ARG A 106 5.59 3.66 -3.85
C ARG A 106 6.96 4.11 -4.37
N ILE A 107 7.53 3.29 -5.26
CA ILE A 107 8.84 3.47 -5.88
C ILE A 107 8.72 3.63 -7.41
N PHE A 108 9.82 3.96 -8.08
CA PHE A 108 9.88 4.14 -9.53
C PHE A 108 11.03 3.30 -10.11
N PRO A 109 10.81 1.99 -10.33
CA PRO A 109 11.88 1.07 -10.74
C PRO A 109 12.39 1.37 -12.16
N ALA A 110 11.54 1.86 -13.05
CA ALA A 110 11.94 2.27 -14.40
C ALA A 110 12.92 3.47 -14.40
N ASP A 111 12.89 4.27 -13.34
CA ASP A 111 13.75 5.44 -13.13
C ASP A 111 14.90 5.15 -12.13
N GLU A 112 15.07 3.87 -11.74
CA GLU A 112 16.04 3.43 -10.73
C GLU A 112 15.88 4.07 -9.34
N ILE A 113 14.67 4.55 -9.01
CA ILE A 113 14.35 5.13 -7.70
C ILE A 113 13.67 4.08 -6.84
N PHE A 114 14.42 3.49 -5.91
CA PHE A 114 13.94 2.43 -5.00
C PHE A 114 13.62 2.92 -3.58
N GLU A 115 13.77 4.22 -3.33
CA GLU A 115 13.35 4.82 -2.07
C GLU A 115 11.90 5.29 -2.18
N ALA A 116 11.01 4.73 -1.36
CA ALA A 116 9.62 5.14 -1.33
C ALA A 116 9.48 6.58 -0.81
N ARG A 117 8.67 7.38 -1.51
CA ARG A 117 8.47 8.81 -1.23
C ARG A 117 6.99 9.18 -1.26
N TRP A 118 6.63 10.14 -0.43
CA TRP A 118 5.32 10.78 -0.42
C TRP A 118 5.49 12.26 -0.75
N ASN A 119 4.87 12.73 -1.83
CA ASN A 119 5.01 14.10 -2.32
C ASN A 119 6.48 14.57 -2.44
N GLY A 120 7.36 13.68 -2.91
CA GLY A 120 8.79 13.95 -3.11
C GLY A 120 9.68 13.75 -1.88
N THR A 121 9.12 13.60 -0.69
CA THR A 121 9.85 13.45 0.58
C THR A 121 9.87 12.00 1.05
N ALA A 122 10.97 11.55 1.67
CA ALA A 122 11.07 10.18 2.17
C ALA A 122 10.06 9.93 3.30
N LEU A 123 9.53 8.71 3.38
CA LEU A 123 8.48 8.37 4.36
C LEU A 123 8.93 8.59 5.81
N ASP A 124 10.18 8.24 6.13
CA ASP A 124 10.74 8.44 7.47
C ASP A 124 10.92 9.94 7.82
N ASP A 125 11.13 10.82 6.83
CA ASP A 125 11.22 12.26 7.06
C ASP A 125 9.84 12.86 7.40
N TRP A 126 8.79 12.41 6.71
CA TRP A 126 7.41 12.77 7.06
C TRP A 126 7.04 12.28 8.46
N ALA A 127 7.32 11.00 8.76
CA ALA A 127 7.03 10.43 10.06
C ALA A 127 7.78 11.15 11.20
N ARG A 128 9.04 11.54 10.98
CA ARG A 128 9.81 12.37 11.93
C ARG A 128 9.17 13.74 12.16
N THR A 129 8.75 14.40 11.08
CA THR A 129 8.04 15.68 11.17
C THR A 129 6.77 15.54 12.01
N PHE A 130 5.91 14.57 11.69
CA PHE A 130 4.67 14.34 12.45
C PHE A 130 4.92 13.99 13.91
N ARG A 131 6.00 13.25 14.21
CA ARG A 131 6.38 12.94 15.59
C ARG A 131 6.77 14.21 16.35
N SER A 132 7.65 15.03 15.78
CA SER A 132 8.12 16.26 16.41
C SER A 132 6.99 17.28 16.64
N GLU A 133 5.97 17.24 15.77
CA GLU A 133 4.76 18.07 15.89
C GLU A 133 3.69 17.46 16.83
N GLY A 134 3.91 16.26 17.39
CA GLY A 134 2.94 15.57 18.24
C GLY A 134 1.68 15.12 17.50
N ARG A 135 1.77 14.91 16.19
CA ARG A 135 0.63 14.60 15.30
C ARG A 135 0.40 13.11 15.07
N ILE A 136 1.37 12.24 15.40
CA ILE A 136 1.18 10.79 15.27
C ILE A 136 0.06 10.35 16.25
N PRO A 137 -1.06 9.81 15.75
CA PRO A 137 -2.13 9.33 16.61
C PRO A 137 -1.67 8.17 17.49
N PRO A 138 -2.29 7.98 18.67
CA PRO A 138 -2.08 6.77 19.46
C PRO A 138 -2.37 5.51 18.63
N LEU A 139 -1.54 4.47 18.77
CA LEU A 139 -1.70 3.22 18.03
C LEU A 139 -3.14 2.68 18.09
N GLU A 140 -3.76 2.73 19.27
CA GLU A 140 -5.12 2.21 19.49
C GLU A 140 -6.20 2.90 18.63
N GLU A 141 -5.98 4.14 18.20
CA GLU A 141 -6.88 4.85 17.27
C GLU A 141 -6.66 4.44 15.82
N LEU A 142 -5.47 3.90 15.50
CA LEU A 142 -5.12 3.42 14.15
C LEU A 142 -5.50 1.96 13.91
N LEU A 143 -5.77 1.18 14.98
CA LEU A 143 -6.14 -0.24 14.86
C LEU A 143 -7.61 -0.46 14.49
N ARG A 144 -8.45 0.58 14.58
CA ARG A 144 -9.86 0.50 14.17
C ARG A 144 -9.97 1.03 12.75
N GLY A 145 -10.37 0.17 11.82
CA GLY A 145 -10.41 0.51 10.39
C GLY A 145 -11.11 1.84 10.07
N PRO A 146 -12.34 2.10 10.57
CA PRO A 146 -13.01 3.37 10.34
C PRO A 146 -12.30 4.57 10.94
N ASP A 147 -11.60 4.42 12.06
CA ASP A 147 -10.92 5.53 12.73
C ASP A 147 -9.63 5.93 12.01
N PHE A 148 -8.93 4.98 11.40
CA PHE A 148 -7.76 5.27 10.56
C PHE A 148 -8.06 6.33 9.47
N PHE A 149 -9.21 6.20 8.81
CA PHE A 149 -9.63 7.11 7.73
C PHE A 149 -10.26 8.42 8.24
N ARG A 150 -10.39 8.63 9.56
CA ARG A 150 -10.85 9.91 10.12
C ARG A 150 -9.73 10.93 10.29
N PHE A 151 -8.48 10.45 10.31
CA PHE A 151 -7.32 11.31 10.31
C PHE A 151 -6.98 11.79 8.90
N ASP A 152 -6.20 12.86 8.83
CA ASP A 152 -5.65 13.38 7.57
C ASP A 152 -4.83 12.30 6.85
N THR A 153 -5.24 11.94 5.63
CA THR A 153 -4.56 10.93 4.80
C THR A 153 -3.16 11.38 4.40
N GLU A 154 -2.92 12.69 4.24
CA GLU A 154 -1.58 13.23 3.97
C GLU A 154 -0.62 13.01 5.15
N MET A 155 -1.15 12.67 6.33
CA MET A 155 -0.39 12.26 7.49
C MET A 155 -0.37 10.74 7.65
N THR A 156 -1.53 10.08 7.66
CA THR A 156 -1.61 8.65 7.99
C THR A 156 -0.95 7.76 6.95
N TYR A 157 -0.97 8.12 5.68
CA TYR A 157 -0.41 7.29 4.61
C TYR A 157 1.12 7.26 4.64
N PRO A 158 1.85 8.39 4.60
CA PRO A 158 3.30 8.37 4.72
C PRO A 158 3.79 7.79 6.06
N MET A 159 3.05 8.02 7.14
CA MET A 159 3.35 7.44 8.46
C MET A 159 3.18 5.91 8.46
N ALA A 160 2.06 5.40 7.97
CA ALA A 160 1.81 3.96 7.82
C ALA A 160 2.86 3.30 6.92
N GLY A 161 3.23 3.96 5.81
CA GLY A 161 4.29 3.50 4.92
C GLY A 161 5.65 3.43 5.60
N SER A 162 6.03 4.45 6.38
CA SER A 162 7.27 4.43 7.19
C SER A 162 7.26 3.29 8.21
N PHE A 163 6.15 3.08 8.91
CA PHE A 163 5.99 1.99 9.88
C PHE A 163 6.13 0.62 9.20
N VAL A 164 5.35 0.35 8.16
CA VAL A 164 5.39 -0.94 7.44
C VAL A 164 6.75 -1.19 6.80
N LYS A 165 7.39 -0.17 6.22
CA LYS A 165 8.78 -0.24 5.74
C LYS A 165 9.71 -0.72 6.87
N SER A 166 9.60 -0.17 8.07
CA SER A 166 10.43 -0.57 9.22
C SER A 166 10.19 -2.01 9.70
N VAL A 167 8.97 -2.51 9.55
CA VAL A 167 8.61 -3.90 9.87
C VAL A 167 9.22 -4.85 8.82
N ILE A 168 9.11 -4.49 7.54
CA ILE A 168 9.72 -5.26 6.44
C ILE A 168 11.24 -5.27 6.54
N GLU A 169 11.88 -4.16 6.90
CA GLU A 169 13.33 -4.10 7.10
C GLU A 169 13.82 -5.00 8.23
N ALA A 170 13.03 -5.11 9.31
CA ALA A 170 13.37 -5.94 10.46
C ALA A 170 13.12 -7.44 10.24
N HIS A 171 12.03 -7.78 9.54
CA HIS A 171 11.49 -9.15 9.50
C HIS A 171 11.49 -9.77 8.10
N GLY A 172 11.65 -8.98 7.05
CA GLY A 172 11.59 -9.39 5.65
C GLY A 172 10.16 -9.64 5.15
N TYR A 173 10.07 -10.11 3.89
CA TYR A 173 8.78 -10.30 3.21
C TYR A 173 8.08 -11.63 3.53
N GLY A 174 8.76 -12.60 4.13
CA GLY A 174 8.13 -13.85 4.56
C GLY A 174 7.02 -13.59 5.59
N PRO A 175 7.35 -12.95 6.72
CA PRO A 175 6.39 -12.55 7.74
C PRO A 175 5.26 -11.64 7.25
N ILE A 176 5.53 -10.62 6.41
CA ILE A 176 4.45 -9.75 5.91
C ILE A 176 3.42 -10.52 5.09
N ARG A 177 3.85 -11.47 4.25
CA ARG A 177 2.92 -12.36 3.53
C ARG A 177 2.12 -13.26 4.47
N ALA A 178 2.77 -13.81 5.51
CA ALA A 178 2.08 -14.63 6.51
C ALA A 178 1.02 -13.81 7.24
N PHE A 179 1.33 -12.57 7.60
CA PHE A 179 0.40 -11.62 8.20
C PHE A 179 -0.80 -11.34 7.30
N PHE A 180 -0.59 -10.99 6.03
CA PHE A 180 -1.68 -10.77 5.08
C PHE A 180 -2.55 -12.03 4.88
N ARG A 181 -2.00 -13.24 4.93
CA ARG A 181 -2.81 -14.46 4.83
C ARG A 181 -3.64 -14.77 6.08
N ALA A 182 -3.20 -14.29 7.23
CA ALA A 182 -3.82 -14.57 8.54
C ALA A 182 -4.71 -13.43 9.06
N SER A 183 -4.68 -12.26 8.40
CA SER A 183 -5.47 -11.08 8.80
C SER A 183 -6.56 -10.76 7.79
N THR A 184 -7.52 -9.96 8.24
CA THR A 184 -8.58 -9.41 7.40
C THR A 184 -8.71 -7.90 7.62
N PHE A 185 -9.27 -7.19 6.65
CA PHE A 185 -9.43 -5.74 6.71
C PHE A 185 -10.28 -5.30 7.92
N GLU A 186 -11.23 -6.14 8.32
CA GLU A 186 -12.16 -5.92 9.43
C GLU A 186 -11.69 -6.49 10.78
N ASP A 187 -10.45 -6.96 10.88
CA ASP A 187 -9.93 -7.50 12.14
C ASP A 187 -10.11 -6.51 13.30
N SER A 188 -10.55 -7.03 14.44
CA SER A 188 -10.58 -6.26 15.68
C SER A 188 -9.15 -5.94 16.14
N PRO A 189 -8.94 -4.91 16.99
CA PRO A 189 -7.62 -4.60 17.53
C PRO A 189 -6.92 -5.79 18.21
N SER A 190 -7.67 -6.72 18.82
CA SER A 190 -7.10 -7.92 19.43
C SER A 190 -6.71 -8.98 18.41
N ALA A 191 -7.53 -9.18 17.36
CA ALA A 191 -7.23 -10.11 16.27
C ALA A 191 -6.00 -9.64 15.47
N PHE A 192 -5.94 -8.35 15.14
CA PHE A 192 -4.77 -7.75 14.47
C PHE A 192 -3.50 -7.97 15.30
N ARG A 193 -3.50 -7.63 16.60
CA ARG A 193 -2.33 -7.86 17.46
C ARG A 193 -1.90 -9.33 17.49
N ALA A 194 -2.85 -10.26 17.55
CA ALA A 194 -2.56 -11.70 17.53
C ALA A 194 -1.93 -12.13 16.20
N SER A 195 -2.56 -11.82 15.07
CA SER A 195 -2.05 -12.17 13.74
C SER A 195 -0.68 -11.53 13.47
N PHE A 196 -0.46 -10.30 13.95
CA PHE A 196 0.84 -9.63 13.85
C PHE A 196 1.90 -10.38 14.66
N GLN A 197 1.61 -10.69 15.93
CA GLN A 197 2.55 -11.42 16.77
C GLN A 197 2.88 -12.80 16.21
N ASP A 198 1.90 -13.53 15.70
CA ASP A 198 2.09 -14.85 15.12
C ASP A 198 2.96 -14.80 13.85
N ALA A 199 2.79 -13.77 13.02
CA ALA A 199 3.54 -13.62 11.78
C ALA A 199 4.98 -13.12 11.98
N PHE A 200 5.18 -12.15 12.87
CA PHE A 200 6.45 -11.44 13.05
C PHE A 200 7.27 -11.92 14.25
N GLY A 201 6.69 -12.68 15.18
CA GLY A 201 7.35 -13.07 16.43
C GLY A 201 7.60 -11.90 17.40
N GLU A 202 7.01 -10.73 17.14
CA GLU A 202 7.10 -9.50 17.93
C GLU A 202 5.69 -8.93 18.09
N THR A 203 5.36 -8.33 19.24
CA THR A 203 4.04 -7.70 19.40
C THR A 203 3.95 -6.42 18.58
N LEU A 204 2.74 -6.09 18.10
CA LEU A 204 2.50 -4.86 17.35
C LEU A 204 2.91 -3.60 18.15
N ASP A 205 2.59 -3.57 19.44
CA ASP A 205 2.94 -2.46 20.33
C ASP A 205 4.46 -2.29 20.49
N ALA A 206 5.23 -3.40 20.54
CA ALA A 206 6.69 -3.35 20.58
C ALA A 206 7.28 -2.87 19.25
N ALA A 207 6.79 -3.38 18.12
CA ALA A 207 7.21 -2.92 16.80
C ALA A 207 6.92 -1.43 16.60
N TRP A 208 5.74 -0.96 17.05
CA TRP A 208 5.35 0.45 17.01
C TRP A 208 6.24 1.32 17.89
N ALA A 209 6.51 0.90 19.12
CA ALA A 209 7.39 1.63 20.04
C ALA A 209 8.84 1.73 19.50
N ARG A 210 9.37 0.64 18.95
CA ARG A 210 10.69 0.59 18.29
C ARG A 210 10.75 1.52 17.08
N TRP A 211 9.72 1.50 16.24
CA TRP A 211 9.63 2.40 15.09
C TRP A 211 9.60 3.86 15.55
N LEU A 212 8.78 4.19 16.55
CA LEU A 212 8.78 5.52 17.16
C LEU A 212 10.18 5.86 17.63
N GLU A 213 10.82 5.08 18.51
CA GLU A 213 12.18 5.34 18.99
C GLU A 213 13.17 5.67 17.87
N ARG A 214 13.17 4.91 16.77
CA ARG A 214 14.00 5.15 15.58
C ARG A 214 13.80 6.54 14.95
N LEU A 215 12.60 7.11 15.01
CA LEU A 215 12.33 8.45 14.49
C LEU A 215 12.99 9.56 15.34
N GLY A 216 13.35 9.31 16.59
CA GLY A 216 13.84 10.35 17.51
C GLY A 216 12.74 11.34 17.95
N SER A 217 13.03 12.15 18.97
CA SER A 217 12.11 13.16 19.50
C SER A 217 11.98 14.37 18.58
#